data_AF-A0A7C4L082-F1
#
_entry.id   AF-A0A7C4L082-F1
#
_cell.length_a   1.000
_cell.length_b   1.000
_cell.length_c   1.000
_cell.angle_alpha   90.00
_cell.angle_beta   90.00
_cell.angle_gamma   90.00
#
_symmetry.space_group_name_H-M   'P 1'
#
loop_
_entity.id
_entity.type
_entity.pdbx_description
1 polymer ?
#
loop_
_entity_poly.entity_id
_entity_poly.type
_entity_poly.pdbx_seq_one_letter_code
_entity_poly.pdbx_strand_id
1 'polypeptide(L)'
;MHLPSTFLTLICVAGIAAAADDGTPIGELGRVNIAQPNAATWHTVALRNRLADPVVVLGPVSSNGGQPVVGRVRNRTPTSFQVQLDEWDYLDQSHAAEDVGFFVIDRGVHLLVDGQLRIEANTCRVGAPAVRVNFAGAFAAPPLVFAQGSSAGDGRTAVARVSGIDSTGFTVRVQGQEANRSVATVEVSWVAVTPGLYSGGTLFTAYPAPVGSTYTDVFAPYPQLYPSSTAAFVAGMQTFQDADPAGLRFRLLPDNQYELRVQEETSRSSDVRHLPEQVGRHARHVVEEIARVEKAVDLLKQGDGAAFGQLMVEGHASLRDLYQVSIPELDRLVEIATCLPGCLGARLTGAGFGGCTVNLVEEQAAQAFAQRLAQEYTLRTGKTGEIYLCHASEGVHVQTG
;
A
#
# COMPACT_ATOMS: atom_id res chain seq x y z
N MET A 1 11.05 15.96 -24.04
CA MET A 1 10.11 16.96 -23.50
C MET A 1 9.29 16.22 -22.47
N HIS A 2 9.69 16.29 -21.19
CA HIS A 2 9.11 15.49 -20.11
C HIS A 2 7.72 16.05 -19.73
N LEU A 3 6.68 15.24 -19.93
CA LEU A 3 5.36 15.49 -19.39
C LEU A 3 5.35 15.10 -17.90
N PRO A 4 4.72 15.91 -17.01
CA PRO A 4 4.72 15.65 -15.58
C PRO A 4 3.66 14.60 -15.25
N SER A 5 4.08 13.47 -14.70
CA SER A 5 3.20 12.40 -14.24
C SER A 5 2.71 12.72 -12.81
N THR A 6 1.41 12.65 -12.58
CA THR A 6 0.68 13.12 -11.37
C THR A 6 0.57 11.98 -10.35
N PHE A 7 1.05 12.08 -9.06
CA PHE A 7 1.22 11.23 -7.78
C PHE A 7 0.03 10.88 -6.78
N LEU A 8 -0.04 9.74 -6.00
CA LEU A 8 -0.98 9.46 -4.85
C LEU A 8 -0.47 8.49 -3.71
N THR A 9 -0.74 8.78 -2.39
CA THR A 9 -0.56 7.90 -1.19
C THR A 9 -1.68 7.89 -0.12
N LEU A 10 -1.54 7.01 0.90
CA LEU A 10 -2.24 6.93 2.19
C LEU A 10 -2.10 8.23 3.05
N ILE A 11 -3.20 8.94 3.30
CA ILE A 11 -3.25 10.06 4.24
C ILE A 11 -4.45 9.85 5.16
N CYS A 12 -4.19 9.61 6.45
CA CYS A 12 -5.13 10.03 7.47
C CYS A 12 -4.60 11.36 8.00
N VAL A 13 -5.42 12.41 7.91
CA VAL A 13 -5.08 13.72 8.46
C VAL A 13 -4.87 13.54 9.96
N ALA A 14 -3.76 14.06 10.50
CA ALA A 14 -3.62 14.16 11.94
C ALA A 14 -4.78 15.01 12.49
N GLY A 15 -5.82 14.36 13.03
CA GLY A 15 -7.01 15.02 13.58
C GLY A 15 -8.35 14.52 13.06
N ILE A 16 -8.41 13.60 12.10
CA ILE A 16 -9.65 12.88 11.77
C ILE A 16 -9.57 11.52 12.45
N ALA A 17 -10.37 11.33 13.49
CA ALA A 17 -10.55 10.02 14.08
C ALA A 17 -11.20 9.11 13.04
N ALA A 18 -10.76 7.84 12.94
CA ALA A 18 -11.68 6.84 12.43
C ALA A 18 -12.85 6.82 13.41
N ALA A 19 -14.06 7.09 12.94
CA ALA A 19 -15.26 7.07 13.75
C ALA A 19 -16.15 5.92 13.27
N ALA A 20 -16.83 5.23 14.19
CA ALA A 20 -17.93 4.34 13.84
C ALA A 20 -19.05 5.15 13.16
N ASP A 21 -20.01 4.46 12.54
CA ASP A 21 -21.14 5.09 11.85
C ASP A 21 -21.97 6.02 12.77
N ASP A 22 -21.84 5.88 14.10
CA ASP A 22 -22.47 6.72 15.13
C ASP A 22 -21.61 7.93 15.58
N GLY A 23 -20.43 8.13 15.01
CA GLY A 23 -19.51 9.22 15.33
C GLY A 23 -18.54 8.96 16.49
N THR A 24 -18.59 7.78 17.12
CA THR A 24 -17.65 7.41 18.20
C THR A 24 -16.24 7.20 17.64
N PRO A 25 -15.19 7.88 18.17
CA PRO A 25 -13.82 7.61 17.76
C PRO A 25 -13.42 6.16 18.07
N ILE A 26 -13.07 5.40 17.04
CA ILE A 26 -12.57 4.03 17.15
C ILE A 26 -11.05 3.95 16.95
N GLY A 27 -10.41 4.99 16.41
CA GLY A 27 -8.96 5.00 16.21
C GLY A 27 -8.39 6.35 15.80
N GLU A 28 -7.05 6.43 15.83
CA GLU A 28 -6.25 7.61 15.51
C GLU A 28 -4.97 7.21 14.76
N LEU A 29 -4.63 7.96 13.72
CA LEU A 29 -3.33 7.91 13.06
C LEU A 29 -2.52 9.15 13.44
N GLY A 30 -1.23 8.99 13.68
CA GLY A 30 -0.36 10.11 13.96
C GLY A 30 1.12 9.82 13.74
N ARG A 31 1.95 10.83 13.98
CA ARG A 31 3.40 10.75 13.86
C ARG A 31 4.04 11.39 15.07
N VAL A 32 5.13 10.81 15.55
CA VAL A 32 5.93 11.35 16.64
C VAL A 32 7.40 11.35 16.24
N ASN A 33 8.12 12.40 16.62
CA ASN A 33 9.58 12.45 16.52
C ASN A 33 10.15 12.06 17.89
N ILE A 34 10.99 11.03 17.94
CA ILE A 34 11.52 10.48 19.19
C ILE A 34 13.03 10.37 19.14
N ALA A 35 13.69 10.92 20.17
CA ALA A 35 15.13 10.82 20.38
C ALA A 35 15.44 9.68 21.36
N GLN A 36 16.49 8.90 21.11
CA GLN A 36 16.79 7.71 21.89
C GLN A 36 18.19 7.76 22.49
N PRO A 37 18.41 8.39 23.65
CA PRO A 37 19.75 8.50 24.23
C PRO A 37 20.25 7.21 24.90
N ASN A 38 19.36 6.25 25.21
CA ASN A 38 19.69 4.94 25.80
C ASN A 38 18.48 3.99 25.80
N ALA A 39 18.69 2.70 26.08
CA ALA A 39 17.65 1.66 26.16
C ALA A 39 16.57 1.87 27.24
N ALA A 40 16.74 2.80 28.18
CA ALA A 40 15.76 3.05 29.25
C ALA A 40 14.79 4.20 28.92
N THR A 41 15.02 4.93 27.82
CA THR A 41 14.22 6.13 27.48
C THR A 41 12.95 5.73 26.76
N TRP A 42 11.80 5.92 27.41
CA TRP A 42 10.47 5.69 26.83
C TRP A 42 9.71 7.01 26.70
N HIS A 43 9.07 7.20 25.55
CA HIS A 43 8.29 8.39 25.23
C HIS A 43 6.82 8.10 25.38
N THR A 44 6.08 8.94 26.12
CA THR A 44 4.62 8.82 26.21
C THR A 44 3.98 9.62 25.08
N VAL A 45 3.23 8.94 24.22
CA VAL A 45 2.41 9.55 23.18
C VAL A 45 0.99 9.67 23.70
N ALA A 46 0.50 10.90 23.83
CA ALA A 46 -0.89 11.17 24.17
C ALA A 46 -1.78 11.03 22.93
N LEU A 47 -2.92 10.35 23.10
CA LEU A 47 -3.97 10.26 22.10
C LEU A 47 -4.86 11.50 22.19
N ARG A 48 -5.38 11.95 21.05
CA ARG A 48 -6.35 13.05 20.98
C ARG A 48 -7.73 12.59 21.42
N ASN A 49 -8.06 11.33 21.13
CA ASN A 49 -9.32 10.71 21.49
C ASN A 49 -9.12 9.66 22.59
N ARG A 50 -10.13 9.50 23.44
CA ARG A 50 -10.18 8.39 24.38
C ARG A 50 -10.71 7.16 23.66
N LEU A 51 -9.92 6.09 23.67
CA LEU A 51 -10.24 4.78 23.11
C LEU A 51 -10.60 3.80 24.24
N ALA A 52 -11.43 2.80 23.98
CA ALA A 52 -11.89 1.85 25.00
C ALA A 52 -10.81 0.80 25.36
N ASP A 53 -10.18 0.20 24.35
CA ASP A 53 -9.22 -0.90 24.45
C ASP A 53 -8.21 -0.84 23.28
N PRO A 54 -7.24 0.08 23.34
CA PRO A 54 -6.41 0.40 22.18
C PRO A 54 -5.38 -0.67 21.84
N VAL A 55 -5.35 -1.03 20.55
CA VAL A 55 -4.29 -1.76 19.86
C VAL A 55 -3.43 -0.76 19.09
N VAL A 56 -2.11 -0.88 19.19
CA VAL A 56 -1.17 0.08 18.58
C VAL A 56 -0.24 -0.68 17.64
N VAL A 57 -0.13 -0.19 16.39
CA VAL A 57 0.91 -0.59 15.45
C VAL A 57 1.72 0.62 15.01
N LEU A 58 3.03 0.47 14.92
CA LEU A 58 3.92 1.54 14.42
C LEU A 58 4.15 1.36 12.93
N GLY A 59 4.38 2.48 12.25
CA GLY A 59 4.91 2.52 10.89
C GLY A 59 6.44 2.32 10.88
N PRO A 60 7.05 2.33 9.68
CA PRO A 60 8.50 2.34 9.56
C PRO A 60 9.09 3.54 10.28
N VAL A 61 10.31 3.38 10.80
CA VAL A 61 11.08 4.46 11.42
C VAL A 61 11.83 5.22 10.32
N SER A 62 11.91 6.55 10.39
CA SER A 62 12.66 7.36 9.40
C SER A 62 14.14 7.00 9.40
N SER A 63 14.92 7.46 8.42
CA SER A 63 16.35 7.16 8.29
C SER A 63 17.24 8.38 8.46
N ASN A 64 17.08 9.06 9.59
CA ASN A 64 17.99 10.13 10.04
C ASN A 64 19.26 9.53 10.65
N GLY A 65 19.14 8.40 11.36
CA GLY A 65 20.21 7.55 11.84
C GLY A 65 20.56 6.42 10.87
N GLY A 66 21.85 6.05 10.82
CA GLY A 66 22.34 4.99 9.91
C GLY A 66 22.16 3.57 10.44
N GLN A 67 22.10 3.39 11.75
CA GLN A 67 22.00 2.08 12.39
C GLN A 67 20.61 1.44 12.20
N PRO A 68 20.52 0.10 12.15
CA PRO A 68 19.24 -0.60 12.16
C PRO A 68 18.55 -0.47 13.52
N VAL A 69 17.25 -0.24 13.49
CA VAL A 69 16.45 0.04 14.69
C VAL A 69 15.01 -0.40 14.48
N VAL A 70 14.33 -0.79 15.56
CA VAL A 70 12.94 -1.25 15.56
C VAL A 70 12.13 -0.40 16.54
N GLY A 71 10.90 -0.02 16.19
CA GLY A 71 9.99 0.62 17.14
C GLY A 71 9.43 -0.40 18.14
N ARG A 72 9.28 -0.04 19.42
CA ARG A 72 8.60 -0.84 20.44
C ARG A 72 7.47 -0.07 21.10
N VAL A 73 6.42 -0.80 21.49
CA VAL A 73 5.27 -0.23 22.20
C VAL A 73 5.04 -0.93 23.54
N ARG A 74 4.66 -0.17 24.57
CA ARG A 74 4.16 -0.69 25.86
C ARG A 74 3.17 0.26 26.51
N ASN A 75 2.64 -0.11 27.67
CA ASN A 75 1.86 0.75 28.57
C ASN A 75 0.75 1.52 27.83
N ARG A 76 -0.09 0.79 27.09
CA ARG A 76 -1.26 1.33 26.40
C ARG A 76 -2.35 1.62 27.42
N THR A 77 -2.93 2.80 27.34
CA THR A 77 -4.06 3.26 28.13
C THR A 77 -5.11 3.83 27.19
N PRO A 78 -6.36 4.03 27.64
CA PRO A 78 -7.39 4.70 26.86
C PRO A 78 -6.99 6.04 26.22
N THR A 79 -5.95 6.72 26.72
CA THR A 79 -5.56 8.05 26.25
C THR A 79 -4.08 8.17 25.90
N SER A 80 -3.30 7.08 25.93
CA SER A 80 -1.87 7.15 25.64
C SER A 80 -1.24 5.79 25.38
N PHE A 81 -0.04 5.78 24.83
CA PHE A 81 0.85 4.62 24.85
C PHE A 81 2.29 5.08 25.04
N GLN A 82 3.20 4.15 25.33
CA GLN A 82 4.64 4.43 25.36
C GLN A 82 5.34 3.81 24.16
N VAL A 83 6.26 4.56 23.57
CA VAL A 83 7.08 4.16 22.42
C VAL A 83 8.56 4.36 22.69
N GLN A 84 9.37 3.52 22.06
CA GLN A 84 10.82 3.60 22.09
C GLN A 84 11.40 3.18 20.73
N LEU A 85 12.55 3.73 20.34
CA LEU A 85 13.41 3.16 19.31
C LEU A 85 14.38 2.17 19.95
N ASP A 86 14.37 0.93 19.49
CA ASP A 86 15.13 -0.15 20.06
C ASP A 86 16.22 -0.59 19.09
N GLU A 87 17.47 -0.34 19.47
CA GLU A 87 18.61 -0.82 18.72
C GLU A 87 18.90 -2.26 19.09
N TRP A 88 19.40 -3.03 18.12
CA TRP A 88 19.82 -4.41 18.34
C TRP A 88 20.96 -4.50 19.38
N ASP A 89 21.04 -5.62 20.11
CA ASP A 89 21.90 -5.74 21.32
C ASP A 89 23.41 -5.56 21.05
N TYR A 90 23.85 -5.63 19.79
CA TYR A 90 25.24 -5.40 19.38
C TYR A 90 25.61 -3.92 19.22
N LEU A 91 24.62 -3.02 19.30
CA LEU A 91 24.79 -1.56 19.20
C LEU A 91 24.83 -0.91 20.59
N ASP A 92 25.09 0.40 20.64
CA ASP A 92 25.29 1.15 21.88
C ASP A 92 23.99 1.63 22.56
N GLN A 93 22.84 1.31 21.96
CA GLN A 93 21.49 1.62 22.45
C GLN A 93 21.15 3.11 22.41
N SER A 94 21.96 3.91 21.70
CA SER A 94 21.77 5.33 21.48
C SER A 94 21.49 5.58 20.00
N HIS A 95 20.30 6.10 19.69
CA HIS A 95 19.87 6.36 18.32
C HIS A 95 19.56 7.84 18.09
N ALA A 96 19.79 8.28 16.84
CA ALA A 96 19.38 9.59 16.37
C ALA A 96 17.87 9.79 16.53
N ALA A 97 17.42 11.04 16.57
CA ALA A 97 16.00 11.33 16.58
C ALA A 97 15.35 10.93 15.25
N GLU A 98 14.29 10.14 15.31
CA GLU A 98 13.57 9.63 14.15
C GLU A 98 12.08 9.93 14.26
N ASP A 99 11.45 10.13 13.11
CA ASP A 99 10.01 10.13 12.95
C ASP A 99 9.47 8.70 12.87
N VAL A 100 8.37 8.45 13.58
CA VAL A 100 7.64 7.18 13.59
C VAL A 100 6.16 7.46 13.44
N GLY A 101 5.54 6.90 12.39
CA GLY A 101 4.09 6.87 12.26
C GLY A 101 3.47 5.86 13.23
N PHE A 102 2.23 6.08 13.64
CA PHE A 102 1.47 5.13 14.45
C PHE A 102 0.03 5.07 14.00
N PHE A 103 -0.56 3.89 14.11
CA PHE A 103 -2.00 3.66 14.02
C PHE A 103 -2.48 3.02 15.31
N VAL A 104 -3.41 3.69 15.99
CA VAL A 104 -4.08 3.19 17.17
C VAL A 104 -5.54 2.97 16.84
N ILE A 105 -6.09 1.82 17.22
CA ILE A 105 -7.50 1.51 17.01
C ILE A 105 -7.99 0.61 18.14
N ASP A 106 -9.25 0.74 18.54
CA ASP A 106 -9.85 -0.16 19.52
C ASP A 106 -9.79 -1.61 19.05
N ARG A 107 -9.54 -2.53 19.98
CA ARG A 107 -9.58 -3.97 19.72
C ARG A 107 -10.98 -4.37 19.23
N GLY A 108 -11.02 -5.21 18.19
CA GLY A 108 -12.26 -5.76 17.66
C GLY A 108 -12.33 -5.71 16.13
N VAL A 109 -13.53 -6.01 15.61
CA VAL A 109 -13.87 -5.87 14.19
C VAL A 109 -14.69 -4.60 14.03
N HIS A 110 -14.20 -3.71 13.17
CA HIS A 110 -14.82 -2.44 12.83
C HIS A 110 -15.22 -2.48 11.36
N LEU A 111 -16.49 -2.20 11.11
CA LEU A 111 -17.03 -2.02 9.78
C LEU A 111 -17.33 -0.54 9.62
N LEU A 112 -16.83 0.04 8.54
CA LEU A 112 -16.95 1.44 8.21
C LEU A 112 -17.37 1.55 6.76
N VAL A 113 -17.92 2.71 6.38
CA VAL A 113 -18.23 3.03 4.97
C VAL A 113 -19.22 1.99 4.44
N ASP A 114 -20.34 1.83 5.16
CA ASP A 114 -21.39 0.85 4.88
C ASP A 114 -20.88 -0.60 4.75
N GLY A 115 -19.83 -0.92 5.50
CA GLY A 115 -19.22 -2.26 5.54
C GLY A 115 -18.19 -2.53 4.43
N GLN A 116 -17.90 -1.57 3.57
CA GLN A 116 -16.85 -1.70 2.55
C GLN A 116 -15.46 -1.76 3.19
N LEU A 117 -15.23 -0.96 4.22
CA LEU A 117 -13.99 -0.94 4.98
C LEU A 117 -14.16 -1.81 6.21
N ARG A 118 -13.45 -2.94 6.24
CA ARG A 118 -13.30 -3.75 7.44
C ARG A 118 -11.90 -3.57 8.01
N ILE A 119 -11.86 -3.27 9.30
CA ILE A 119 -10.63 -3.26 10.10
C ILE A 119 -10.80 -4.27 11.22
N GLU A 120 -9.82 -5.14 11.42
CA GLU A 120 -9.77 -6.03 12.56
C GLU A 120 -8.47 -5.82 13.32
N ALA A 121 -8.56 -5.56 14.62
CA ALA A 121 -7.40 -5.29 15.46
C ALA A 121 -7.42 -6.17 16.70
N ASN A 122 -6.28 -6.81 16.98
CA ASN A 122 -6.14 -7.63 18.18
C ASN A 122 -4.67 -7.80 18.59
N THR A 123 -4.46 -8.63 19.62
CA THR A 123 -3.15 -9.02 20.11
C THR A 123 -3.04 -10.55 20.11
N CYS A 124 -1.84 -11.07 19.86
CA CYS A 124 -1.52 -12.48 20.04
C CYS A 124 -0.19 -12.63 20.80
N ARG A 125 0.11 -13.84 21.28
CA ARG A 125 1.43 -14.15 21.87
C ARG A 125 2.25 -14.97 20.90
N VAL A 126 3.49 -14.56 20.67
CA VAL A 126 4.38 -15.16 19.69
C VAL A 126 5.74 -15.41 20.34
N GLY A 127 6.19 -16.65 20.29
CA GLY A 127 7.56 -17.06 20.64
C GLY A 127 8.15 -17.86 19.47
N ALA A 128 8.89 -18.92 19.77
CA ALA A 128 9.24 -19.95 18.78
C ALA A 128 8.32 -21.17 18.98
N PRO A 129 7.67 -21.72 17.91
CA PRO A 129 7.74 -21.35 16.49
C PRO A 129 6.77 -20.20 16.10
N ALA A 130 6.75 -19.85 14.81
CA ALA A 130 5.77 -18.93 14.22
C ALA A 130 4.33 -19.38 14.47
N VAL A 131 3.42 -18.41 14.60
CA VAL A 131 2.01 -18.61 14.97
C VAL A 131 1.10 -18.23 13.82
N ARG A 132 0.14 -19.09 13.48
CA ARG A 132 -0.98 -18.75 12.61
C ARG A 132 -2.05 -18.03 13.43
N VAL A 133 -2.42 -16.83 13.01
CA VAL A 133 -3.52 -16.05 13.57
C VAL A 133 -4.69 -16.13 12.59
N ASN A 134 -5.86 -16.48 13.11
CA ASN A 134 -7.09 -16.49 12.34
C ASN A 134 -7.87 -15.20 12.63
N PHE A 135 -8.46 -14.63 11.59
CA PHE A 135 -9.41 -13.53 11.74
C PHE A 135 -10.72 -14.03 12.35
N ALA A 136 -11.46 -13.14 13.01
CA ALA A 136 -12.77 -13.43 13.59
C ALA A 136 -13.81 -13.87 12.53
N GLY A 137 -13.58 -13.49 11.27
CA GLY A 137 -14.32 -13.97 10.10
C GLY A 137 -13.51 -13.75 8.82
N ALA A 138 -13.85 -14.45 7.74
CA ALA A 138 -13.11 -14.29 6.48
C ALA A 138 -13.28 -12.88 5.88
N PHE A 139 -12.19 -12.29 5.39
CA PHE A 139 -12.24 -11.11 4.52
C PHE A 139 -12.66 -11.53 3.10
N ALA A 140 -13.21 -10.60 2.32
CA ALA A 140 -13.59 -10.87 0.92
C ALA A 140 -12.38 -11.17 0.02
N ALA A 141 -11.22 -10.60 0.36
CA ALA A 141 -9.92 -10.84 -0.26
C ALA A 141 -8.83 -10.78 0.84
N PRO A 142 -7.61 -11.29 0.61
CA PRO A 142 -6.52 -11.16 1.58
C PRO A 142 -6.32 -9.71 2.02
N PRO A 143 -6.40 -9.39 3.33
CA PRO A 143 -6.24 -8.03 3.81
C PRO A 143 -4.77 -7.60 3.81
N LEU A 144 -4.51 -6.32 4.08
CA LEU A 144 -3.20 -5.95 4.61
C LEU A 144 -3.12 -6.24 6.09
N VAL A 145 -1.96 -6.69 6.55
CA VAL A 145 -1.73 -6.95 7.97
C VAL A 145 -0.48 -6.22 8.44
N PHE A 146 -0.64 -5.43 9.49
CA PHE A 146 0.44 -4.75 10.19
C PHE A 146 0.63 -5.40 11.55
N ALA A 147 1.87 -5.65 11.96
CA ALA A 147 2.18 -6.28 13.23
C ALA A 147 3.27 -5.50 13.97
N GLN A 148 3.10 -5.37 15.28
CA GLN A 148 3.98 -4.63 16.17
C GLN A 148 4.24 -5.45 17.43
N GLY A 149 5.50 -5.81 17.67
CA GLY A 149 5.91 -6.47 18.90
C GLY A 149 5.88 -5.50 20.09
N SER A 150 5.45 -5.99 21.25
CA SER A 150 5.76 -5.37 22.55
C SER A 150 7.21 -5.69 22.95
N SER A 151 7.69 -5.10 24.05
CA SER A 151 8.96 -5.53 24.66
C SER A 151 9.03 -7.04 24.81
N ALA A 152 10.17 -7.63 24.44
CA ALA A 152 10.42 -9.02 24.73
C ALA A 152 10.48 -9.24 26.24
N GLY A 153 9.94 -10.36 26.72
CA GLY A 153 9.92 -10.67 28.16
C GLY A 153 11.32 -10.74 28.79
N ASP A 154 12.37 -10.81 27.97
CA ASP A 154 13.79 -10.80 28.32
C ASP A 154 14.50 -9.46 28.03
N GLY A 155 13.78 -8.43 27.56
CA GLY A 155 14.28 -7.08 27.30
C GLY A 155 15.02 -6.88 25.98
N ARG A 156 15.21 -7.93 25.17
CA ARG A 156 15.97 -7.89 23.92
C ARG A 156 15.18 -7.31 22.74
N THR A 157 15.92 -6.79 21.77
CA THR A 157 15.36 -6.26 20.52
C THR A 157 14.88 -7.38 19.63
N ALA A 158 13.65 -7.25 19.12
CA ALA A 158 13.06 -8.20 18.21
C ALA A 158 12.07 -7.54 17.26
N VAL A 159 11.94 -8.10 16.06
CA VAL A 159 11.02 -7.63 15.02
C VAL A 159 9.92 -8.66 14.75
N ALA A 160 8.68 -8.19 14.64
CA ALA A 160 7.56 -9.02 14.20
C ALA A 160 7.51 -9.04 12.66
N ARG A 161 7.38 -10.23 12.06
CA ARG A 161 7.24 -10.42 10.62
C ARG A 161 5.99 -11.20 10.31
N VAL A 162 5.26 -10.73 9.29
CA VAL A 162 4.02 -11.33 8.81
C VAL A 162 4.27 -12.05 7.49
N SER A 163 3.58 -13.17 7.29
CA SER A 163 3.56 -13.88 6.00
C SER A 163 2.29 -14.72 5.85
N GLY A 164 2.11 -15.33 4.67
CA GLY A 164 1.01 -16.27 4.42
C GLY A 164 -0.37 -15.66 4.64
N ILE A 165 -0.54 -14.39 4.30
CA ILE A 165 -1.82 -13.69 4.45
C ILE A 165 -2.80 -14.23 3.40
N ASP A 166 -3.95 -14.71 3.86
CA ASP A 166 -5.10 -15.04 3.03
C ASP A 166 -6.37 -14.43 3.64
N SER A 167 -7.54 -14.74 3.09
CA SER A 167 -8.81 -14.19 3.59
C SER A 167 -9.17 -14.63 5.01
N THR A 168 -8.58 -15.70 5.54
CA THR A 168 -8.94 -16.30 6.83
C THR A 168 -7.94 -16.00 7.94
N GLY A 169 -6.72 -15.62 7.59
CA GLY A 169 -5.69 -15.32 8.58
C GLY A 169 -4.33 -14.99 7.98
N PHE A 170 -3.33 -14.96 8.86
CA PHE A 170 -1.94 -14.72 8.53
C PHE A 170 -1.02 -15.44 9.51
N THR A 171 0.23 -15.64 9.12
CA THR A 171 1.28 -16.17 9.99
C THR A 171 2.12 -15.01 10.52
N VAL A 172 2.44 -15.03 11.81
CA VAL A 172 3.34 -14.07 12.45
C VAL A 172 4.47 -14.80 13.15
N ARG A 173 5.67 -14.22 13.06
CA ARG A 173 6.86 -14.65 13.79
C ARG A 173 7.54 -13.46 14.43
N VAL A 174 8.35 -13.73 15.45
CA VAL A 174 9.21 -12.73 16.06
C VAL A 174 10.66 -13.18 15.92
N GLN A 175 11.52 -12.28 15.47
CA GLN A 175 12.93 -12.56 15.20
C GLN A 175 13.82 -11.65 16.04
N GLY A 176 14.73 -12.27 16.80
CA GLY A 176 15.87 -11.58 17.40
C GLY A 176 16.99 -11.42 16.38
N GLN A 177 18.07 -10.77 16.79
CA GLN A 177 19.23 -10.53 15.93
C GLN A 177 19.83 -11.82 15.35
N GLU A 178 20.50 -11.72 14.20
CA GLU A 178 21.01 -12.85 13.45
C GLU A 178 22.03 -13.69 14.22
N ALA A 179 22.91 -13.04 14.99
CA ALA A 179 23.91 -13.70 15.84
C ALA A 179 23.29 -14.41 17.06
N ASN A 180 22.06 -14.05 17.45
CA ASN A 180 21.33 -14.66 18.55
C ASN A 180 19.81 -14.63 18.29
N ARG A 181 19.31 -15.61 17.53
CA ARG A 181 17.90 -15.67 17.11
C ARG A 181 16.93 -16.05 18.24
N SER A 182 17.39 -16.20 19.48
CA SER A 182 16.54 -16.53 20.62
C SER A 182 15.68 -15.33 21.02
N VAL A 183 14.36 -15.53 21.07
CA VAL A 183 13.39 -14.51 21.50
C VAL A 183 12.48 -15.12 22.56
N ALA A 184 12.25 -14.40 23.65
CA ALA A 184 11.16 -14.69 24.58
C ALA A 184 9.79 -14.69 23.87
N THR A 185 8.78 -15.29 24.50
CA THR A 185 7.40 -15.10 24.04
C THR A 185 6.98 -13.67 24.32
N VAL A 186 6.53 -12.96 23.29
CA VAL A 186 6.13 -11.54 23.36
C VAL A 186 4.67 -11.38 22.96
N GLU A 187 4.05 -10.29 23.37
CA GLU A 187 2.77 -9.89 22.81
C GLU A 187 3.02 -9.18 21.46
N VAL A 188 2.24 -9.51 20.45
CA VAL A 188 2.24 -8.84 19.15
C VAL A 188 0.86 -8.25 18.92
N SER A 189 0.81 -6.93 18.84
CA SER A 189 -0.36 -6.18 18.35
C SER A 189 -0.43 -6.31 16.83
N TRP A 190 -1.63 -6.49 16.28
CA TRP A 190 -1.82 -6.55 14.85
C TRP A 190 -3.11 -5.88 14.42
N VAL A 191 -3.09 -5.34 13.20
CA VAL A 191 -4.22 -4.71 12.55
C VAL A 191 -4.32 -5.23 11.12
N ALA A 192 -5.47 -5.79 10.77
CA ALA A 192 -5.82 -6.22 9.43
C ALA A 192 -6.83 -5.25 8.80
N VAL A 193 -6.62 -4.82 7.56
CA VAL A 193 -7.44 -3.80 6.90
C VAL A 193 -7.79 -4.25 5.49
N THR A 194 -9.05 -4.11 5.08
CA THR A 194 -9.49 -4.32 3.70
C THR A 194 -8.78 -3.34 2.76
N PRO A 195 -8.05 -3.83 1.75
CA PRO A 195 -7.52 -3.02 0.65
C PRO A 195 -8.64 -2.28 -0.08
N GLY A 196 -8.52 -0.97 -0.24
CA GLY A 196 -9.48 -0.19 -0.99
C GLY A 196 -9.35 1.29 -0.67
N LEU A 197 -9.99 2.12 -1.50
CA LEU A 197 -10.23 3.53 -1.21
C LEU A 197 -11.57 3.70 -0.54
N TYR A 198 -11.63 4.61 0.43
CA TYR A 198 -12.87 4.96 1.07
C TYR A 198 -12.95 6.49 1.19
N SER A 199 -14.06 7.06 0.72
CA SER A 199 -14.36 8.49 0.88
C SER A 199 -15.02 8.72 2.25
N GLY A 200 -14.75 9.87 2.88
CA GLY A 200 -15.26 10.18 4.23
C GLY A 200 -14.24 10.73 5.24
N GLY A 201 -13.03 11.10 4.81
CA GLY A 201 -12.02 11.74 5.67
C GLY A 201 -10.86 10.84 6.10
N THR A 202 -10.89 9.55 5.76
CA THR A 202 -9.82 8.59 6.04
C THR A 202 -9.52 7.78 4.78
N LEU A 203 -8.40 8.06 4.13
CA LEU A 203 -7.92 7.27 2.99
C LEU A 203 -7.10 6.09 3.51
N PHE A 204 -7.65 4.87 3.40
CA PHE A 204 -6.85 3.66 3.38
C PHE A 204 -6.42 3.37 1.93
N THR A 205 -5.19 2.91 1.73
CA THR A 205 -4.52 2.74 0.42
C THR A 205 -3.52 1.62 0.63
N ALA A 206 -3.78 0.44 0.09
CA ALA A 206 -3.26 -0.77 0.72
C ALA A 206 -3.05 -1.95 -0.27
N TYR A 207 -1.91 -2.04 -0.99
CA TYR A 207 -1.59 -3.22 -1.82
C TYR A 207 -0.09 -3.56 -1.87
N PRO A 208 0.32 -4.82 -2.01
CA PRO A 208 1.73 -5.22 -1.95
C PRO A 208 2.65 -4.56 -3.03
N ALA A 209 3.89 -4.24 -2.63
CA ALA A 209 4.94 -3.58 -3.40
C ALA A 209 6.30 -4.25 -3.18
N PRO A 210 7.07 -4.67 -4.20
CA PRO A 210 8.41 -5.21 -3.95
C PRO A 210 9.33 -4.09 -3.44
N VAL A 211 9.92 -4.29 -2.26
CA VAL A 211 10.91 -3.39 -1.64
C VAL A 211 12.12 -4.21 -1.23
N GLY A 212 13.28 -3.88 -1.80
CA GLY A 212 14.55 -4.52 -1.46
C GLY A 212 15.40 -3.71 -0.47
N SER A 213 16.70 -4.01 -0.45
CA SER A 213 17.69 -3.38 0.44
C SER A 213 18.12 -1.96 0.05
N THR A 214 17.98 -1.60 -1.23
CA THR A 214 18.15 -0.24 -1.71
C THR A 214 16.86 0.54 -1.52
N TYR A 215 16.97 1.84 -1.21
CA TYR A 215 15.81 2.73 -1.31
C TYR A 215 15.21 2.57 -2.69
N THR A 216 13.99 2.06 -2.69
CA THR A 216 13.15 2.01 -3.88
C THR A 216 12.29 3.24 -3.78
N ASP A 217 12.05 3.95 -4.88
CA ASP A 217 11.14 5.10 -4.89
C ASP A 217 9.73 4.68 -4.46
N VAL A 218 9.10 5.49 -3.60
CA VAL A 218 7.79 5.19 -3.02
C VAL A 218 6.93 6.45 -2.87
N PHE A 219 6.55 7.01 -4.00
CA PHE A 219 6.02 8.37 -4.08
C PHE A 219 4.68 8.68 -3.35
N ALA A 220 4.28 9.96 -3.49
CA ALA A 220 3.92 10.97 -2.48
C ALA A 220 2.49 11.03 -1.89
N PRO A 221 2.34 11.45 -0.61
CA PRO A 221 1.11 11.98 -0.04
C PRO A 221 0.59 13.11 -0.91
N TYR A 222 -0.70 13.01 -1.21
CA TYR A 222 -1.51 14.02 -1.88
C TYR A 222 -1.11 15.46 -1.46
N PRO A 223 -0.45 16.25 -2.33
CA PRO A 223 0.10 17.56 -1.95
C PRO A 223 -0.93 18.69 -1.86
N GLN A 224 -2.20 18.44 -2.19
CA GLN A 224 -3.19 19.53 -2.38
C GLN A 224 -4.16 19.74 -1.22
N LEU A 225 -4.13 18.91 -0.17
CA LEU A 225 -5.10 19.06 0.92
C LEU A 225 -4.48 19.39 2.29
N TYR A 226 -3.21 19.09 2.56
CA TYR A 226 -2.64 19.25 3.91
C TYR A 226 -1.11 19.50 3.93
N PRO A 227 -0.58 20.23 4.95
CA PRO A 227 0.85 20.45 5.11
C PRO A 227 1.63 19.16 5.48
N SER A 228 2.86 19.06 4.96
CA SER A 228 3.82 17.95 5.10
C SER A 228 4.15 17.53 6.55
N SER A 229 3.98 18.47 7.48
CA SER A 229 4.31 18.31 8.90
C SER A 229 3.33 17.39 9.65
N THR A 230 2.18 17.05 9.07
CA THR A 230 1.12 16.28 9.74
C THR A 230 0.77 14.93 9.10
N ALA A 231 1.38 14.56 7.96
CA ALA A 231 1.09 13.28 7.30
C ALA A 231 1.73 12.12 8.07
N ALA A 232 0.88 11.20 8.55
CA ALA A 232 1.29 9.94 9.15
C ALA A 232 0.95 8.80 8.19
N PHE A 233 1.77 7.74 8.19
CA PHE A 233 1.49 6.52 7.45
C PHE A 233 2.00 5.30 8.22
N VAL A 234 1.42 4.15 7.93
CA VAL A 234 1.90 2.85 8.40
C VAL A 234 2.14 1.97 7.18
N ALA A 235 3.24 1.22 7.20
CA ALA A 235 3.61 0.25 6.19
C ALA A 235 4.24 -0.96 6.88
N GLY A 236 4.02 -2.15 6.32
CA GLY A 236 4.57 -3.40 6.85
C GLY A 236 4.92 -4.37 5.73
N MET A 237 5.95 -5.18 5.93
CA MET A 237 6.24 -6.31 5.05
C MET A 237 5.13 -7.36 5.19
N GLN A 238 4.55 -7.75 4.05
CA GLN A 238 3.43 -8.68 3.90
C GLN A 238 3.90 -10.09 3.52
N THR A 239 5.17 -10.23 3.17
CA THR A 239 5.82 -11.50 2.84
C THR A 239 7.05 -11.76 3.72
N PHE A 240 7.58 -12.96 3.58
CA PHE A 240 8.80 -13.41 4.23
C PHE A 240 9.66 -14.12 3.17
N GLN A 241 10.33 -13.31 2.35
CA GLN A 241 11.18 -13.77 1.26
C GLN A 241 12.61 -14.04 1.71
N ASP A 242 13.07 -13.38 2.78
CA ASP A 242 14.39 -13.60 3.37
C ASP A 242 14.28 -14.00 4.85
N ALA A 243 15.23 -14.83 5.29
CA ALA A 243 15.25 -15.37 6.64
C ALA A 243 15.87 -14.43 7.67
N ASP A 244 16.54 -13.37 7.21
CA ASP A 244 17.28 -12.46 8.07
C ASP A 244 16.36 -11.44 8.76
N PRO A 245 16.64 -11.10 10.03
CA PRO A 245 15.85 -10.11 10.74
C PRO A 245 15.98 -8.77 10.02
N ALA A 246 14.85 -8.17 9.70
CA ALA A 246 14.81 -6.90 8.98
C ALA A 246 13.56 -6.11 9.35
N GLY A 247 13.67 -4.79 9.23
CA GLY A 247 12.58 -3.85 9.40
C GLY A 247 12.45 -2.95 8.18
N LEU A 248 11.28 -2.30 8.03
CA LEU A 248 11.13 -1.23 7.04
C LEU A 248 11.64 0.09 7.62
N ARG A 249 12.31 0.84 6.77
CA ARG A 249 12.74 2.21 7.05
C ARG A 249 12.16 3.13 5.99
N PHE A 250 11.97 4.39 6.35
CA PHE A 250 11.58 5.40 5.36
C PHE A 250 12.50 6.62 5.35
N ARG A 251 12.48 7.36 4.26
CA ARG A 251 13.03 8.72 4.19
C ARG A 251 11.96 9.63 3.61
N LEU A 252 11.84 10.84 4.16
CA LEU A 252 11.07 11.91 3.53
C LEU A 252 11.91 12.58 2.46
N LEU A 253 11.32 12.76 1.30
CA LEU A 253 11.85 13.50 0.18
C LEU A 253 11.13 14.86 0.07
N PRO A 254 11.67 15.81 -0.72
CA PRO A 254 10.93 17.01 -1.12
C PRO A 254 9.54 16.66 -1.71
N ASP A 255 8.62 17.64 -1.72
CA ASP A 255 7.27 17.49 -2.28
C ASP A 255 6.42 16.39 -1.62
N ASN A 256 6.60 16.21 -0.32
CA ASN A 256 5.94 15.23 0.55
C ASN A 256 6.28 13.77 0.27
N GLN A 257 7.14 13.46 -0.69
CA GLN A 257 7.42 12.08 -1.08
C GLN A 257 8.09 11.28 0.03
N TYR A 258 8.02 9.96 -0.06
CA TYR A 258 8.82 9.09 0.78
C TYR A 258 9.49 8.00 -0.04
N GLU A 259 10.54 7.42 0.50
CA GLU A 259 11.13 6.18 0.00
C GLU A 259 11.06 5.17 1.12
N LEU A 260 10.89 3.88 0.80
CA LEU A 260 11.11 2.80 1.75
C LEU A 260 12.27 1.95 1.28
N ARG A 261 12.91 1.33 2.26
CA ARG A 261 13.79 0.20 2.07
C ARG A 261 13.55 -0.83 3.15
N VAL A 262 13.90 -2.07 2.85
CA VAL A 262 14.14 -3.07 3.87
C VAL A 262 15.55 -2.83 4.42
N GLN A 263 15.68 -2.72 5.74
CA GLN A 263 16.96 -2.65 6.41
C GLN A 263 17.14 -3.91 7.25
N GLU A 264 18.15 -4.69 6.91
CA GLU A 264 18.57 -5.86 7.67
C GLU A 264 19.28 -5.47 8.97
N GLU A 265 19.15 -6.36 9.93
CA GLU A 265 19.99 -6.46 11.10
C GLU A 265 21.37 -7.02 10.69
N THR A 266 22.46 -6.55 11.32
CA THR A 266 23.82 -6.82 10.82
C THR A 266 24.78 -7.42 11.86
N SER A 267 24.27 -8.11 12.89
CA SER A 267 25.11 -8.63 14.00
C SER A 267 26.06 -9.75 13.58
N ARG A 268 25.70 -10.53 12.55
CA ARG A 268 26.51 -11.66 12.06
C ARG A 268 27.16 -11.38 10.71
N SER A 269 26.58 -10.51 9.89
CA SER A 269 27.10 -10.10 8.59
C SER A 269 26.90 -8.61 8.37
N SER A 270 27.85 -7.96 7.69
CA SER A 270 27.67 -6.59 7.19
C SER A 270 27.00 -6.54 5.81
N ASP A 271 26.66 -7.70 5.23
CA ASP A 271 25.80 -7.76 4.05
C ASP A 271 24.41 -7.23 4.44
N VAL A 272 23.84 -6.42 3.58
CA VAL A 272 22.53 -5.78 3.80
C VAL A 272 21.56 -6.13 2.68
N ARG A 273 21.90 -7.12 1.84
CA ARG A 273 21.12 -7.53 0.69
C ARG A 273 19.98 -8.44 1.10
N HIS A 274 18.80 -7.84 1.22
CA HIS A 274 17.54 -8.54 1.43
C HIS A 274 16.80 -8.79 0.10
N LEU A 275 16.22 -9.98 -0.05
CA LEU A 275 15.30 -10.26 -1.17
C LEU A 275 14.07 -9.32 -1.14
N PRO A 276 13.57 -8.82 -2.29
CA PRO A 276 12.44 -7.89 -2.27
C PRO A 276 11.21 -8.45 -1.56
N GLU A 277 10.72 -7.71 -0.57
CA GLU A 277 9.51 -8.05 0.17
C GLU A 277 8.32 -7.29 -0.39
N GLN A 278 7.15 -7.93 -0.42
CA GLN A 278 5.91 -7.24 -0.71
C GLN A 278 5.52 -6.37 0.49
N VAL A 279 5.44 -5.05 0.30
CA VAL A 279 5.03 -4.08 1.32
C VAL A 279 3.64 -3.56 0.99
N GLY A 280 2.71 -3.61 1.94
CA GLY A 280 1.33 -3.14 1.73
C GLY A 280 1.27 -1.62 1.51
N ARG A 281 1.29 -1.17 0.25
CA ARG A 281 1.60 0.21 -0.15
C ARG A 281 1.14 0.73 -1.55
N HIS A 282 0.66 -0.09 -2.47
CA HIS A 282 0.48 0.23 -3.90
C HIS A 282 -0.98 0.37 -4.35
N ALA A 283 -1.75 1.35 -3.86
CA ALA A 283 -3.10 1.55 -4.41
C ALA A 283 -3.18 2.59 -5.52
N ARG A 284 -2.12 3.33 -5.87
CA ARG A 284 -2.23 4.42 -6.84
C ARG A 284 -2.93 4.04 -8.15
N HIS A 285 -2.50 2.98 -8.83
CA HIS A 285 -3.16 2.55 -10.07
C HIS A 285 -4.64 2.29 -9.82
N VAL A 286 -4.95 1.42 -8.86
CA VAL A 286 -6.32 1.01 -8.54
C VAL A 286 -7.19 2.20 -8.12
N VAL A 287 -6.65 3.10 -7.30
CA VAL A 287 -7.26 4.35 -6.84
C VAL A 287 -7.61 5.26 -8.00
N GLU A 288 -6.60 5.58 -8.81
CA GLU A 288 -6.76 6.49 -9.93
C GLU A 288 -7.68 5.86 -10.97
N GLU A 289 -7.65 4.55 -11.12
CA GLU A 289 -8.53 3.83 -12.02
C GLU A 289 -9.99 3.83 -11.54
N ILE A 290 -10.25 3.65 -10.24
CA ILE A 290 -11.61 3.78 -9.68
C ILE A 290 -12.14 5.21 -9.87
N ALA A 291 -11.36 6.23 -9.51
CA ALA A 291 -11.75 7.64 -9.71
C ALA A 291 -11.96 7.97 -11.20
N ARG A 292 -11.15 7.36 -12.07
CA ARG A 292 -11.26 7.48 -13.53
C ARG A 292 -12.54 6.82 -14.05
N VAL A 293 -12.99 5.73 -13.46
CA VAL A 293 -14.29 5.11 -13.78
C VAL A 293 -15.45 6.03 -13.38
N GLU A 294 -15.43 6.62 -12.19
CA GLU A 294 -16.46 7.58 -11.76
C GLU A 294 -16.53 8.78 -12.72
N LYS A 295 -15.38 9.39 -13.01
CA LYS A 295 -15.29 10.49 -13.97
C LYS A 295 -15.72 10.08 -15.37
N ALA A 296 -15.38 8.87 -15.81
CA ALA A 296 -15.80 8.33 -17.09
C ALA A 296 -17.32 8.21 -17.18
N VAL A 297 -18.01 7.76 -16.13
CA VAL A 297 -19.47 7.68 -16.08
C VAL A 297 -20.09 9.07 -16.28
N ASP A 298 -19.56 10.10 -15.63
CA ASP A 298 -20.08 11.46 -15.76
C ASP A 298 -19.84 12.04 -17.17
N LEU A 299 -18.65 11.83 -17.75
CA LEU A 299 -18.34 12.27 -19.11
C LEU A 299 -19.21 11.56 -20.16
N LEU A 300 -19.45 10.26 -19.99
CA LEU A 300 -20.31 9.48 -20.88
C LEU A 300 -21.77 9.97 -20.81
N LYS A 301 -22.29 10.29 -19.62
CA LYS A 301 -23.63 10.90 -19.47
C LYS A 301 -23.75 12.27 -20.16
N GLN A 302 -22.65 13.01 -20.26
CA GLN A 302 -22.58 14.31 -20.92
C GLN A 302 -22.35 14.20 -22.43
N GLY A 303 -22.08 13.00 -22.96
CA GLY A 303 -21.74 12.80 -24.37
C GLY A 303 -20.33 13.25 -24.75
N ASP A 304 -19.44 13.47 -23.77
CA ASP A 304 -18.06 13.93 -24.02
C ASP A 304 -17.12 12.74 -24.28
N GLY A 305 -17.21 12.20 -25.51
CA GLY A 305 -16.38 11.08 -25.94
C GLY A 305 -14.88 11.41 -26.03
N ALA A 306 -14.52 12.67 -26.28
CA ALA A 306 -13.12 13.10 -26.37
C ALA A 306 -12.44 13.06 -25.00
N ALA A 307 -13.08 13.66 -23.97
CA ALA A 307 -12.55 13.61 -22.61
C ALA A 307 -12.54 12.18 -22.04
N PHE A 308 -13.57 11.37 -22.34
CA PHE A 308 -13.58 9.95 -21.96
C PHE A 308 -12.44 9.17 -22.64
N GLY A 309 -12.19 9.40 -23.92
CA GLY A 309 -11.07 8.83 -24.65
C GLY A 309 -9.71 9.18 -24.03
N GLN A 310 -9.53 10.43 -23.57
CA GLN A 310 -8.33 10.83 -22.84
C GLN A 310 -8.15 10.04 -21.53
N LEU A 311 -9.24 9.78 -20.79
CA LEU A 311 -9.18 8.90 -19.61
C LEU A 311 -8.74 7.48 -19.98
N MET A 312 -9.17 6.93 -21.12
CA MET A 312 -8.70 5.60 -21.54
C MET A 312 -7.18 5.56 -21.68
N VAL A 313 -6.59 6.56 -22.34
CA VAL A 313 -5.13 6.66 -22.56
C VAL A 313 -4.38 6.82 -21.23
N GLU A 314 -4.87 7.67 -20.33
CA GLU A 314 -4.31 7.83 -18.99
C GLU A 314 -4.39 6.52 -18.16
N GLY A 315 -5.51 5.78 -18.27
CA GLY A 315 -5.66 4.48 -17.63
C GLY A 315 -4.72 3.41 -18.21
N HIS A 316 -4.43 3.45 -19.51
CA HIS A 316 -3.40 2.59 -20.10
C HIS A 316 -2.00 2.92 -19.58
N ALA A 317 -1.64 4.20 -19.52
CA ALA A 317 -0.37 4.61 -18.92
C ALA A 317 -0.27 4.16 -17.45
N SER A 318 -1.37 4.27 -16.70
CA SER A 318 -1.47 3.75 -15.33
C SER A 318 -1.23 2.22 -15.28
N LEU A 319 -1.83 1.44 -16.18
CA LEU A 319 -1.62 -0.01 -16.27
C LEU A 319 -0.19 -0.40 -16.68
N ARG A 320 0.45 0.37 -17.56
CA ARG A 320 1.82 0.14 -18.02
C ARG A 320 2.85 0.54 -16.98
N ASP A 321 2.74 1.75 -16.45
CA ASP A 321 3.79 2.38 -15.65
C ASP A 321 3.63 2.08 -14.17
N LEU A 322 2.39 1.99 -13.66
CA LEU A 322 2.10 1.84 -12.24
C LEU A 322 1.69 0.41 -11.87
N TYR A 323 0.90 -0.26 -12.71
CA TYR A 323 0.48 -1.65 -12.46
C TYR A 323 1.38 -2.68 -13.15
N GLN A 324 2.18 -2.26 -14.13
CA GLN A 324 3.15 -3.08 -14.86
C GLN A 324 2.57 -4.37 -15.45
N VAL A 325 1.32 -4.30 -15.92
CA VAL A 325 0.63 -5.42 -16.58
C VAL A 325 0.58 -5.28 -18.11
N SER A 326 1.25 -4.27 -18.68
CA SER A 326 1.37 -4.13 -20.13
C SER A 326 2.59 -4.88 -20.68
N ILE A 327 2.66 -4.98 -22.00
CA ILE A 327 3.81 -5.52 -22.76
C ILE A 327 4.08 -4.63 -23.98
N PRO A 328 5.29 -4.69 -24.58
CA PRO A 328 5.64 -3.85 -25.72
C PRO A 328 4.65 -3.90 -26.88
N GLU A 329 4.02 -5.05 -27.11
CA GLU A 329 2.98 -5.25 -28.13
C GLU A 329 1.71 -4.44 -27.86
N LEU A 330 1.22 -4.47 -26.62
CA LEU A 330 0.04 -3.70 -26.20
C LEU A 330 0.33 -2.20 -26.23
N ASP A 331 1.49 -1.80 -25.71
CA ASP A 331 1.93 -0.40 -25.71
C ASP A 331 2.04 0.14 -27.15
N ARG A 332 2.56 -0.68 -28.07
CA ARG A 332 2.66 -0.30 -29.48
C ARG A 332 1.30 -0.17 -30.15
N LEU A 333 0.33 -1.04 -29.84
CA LEU A 333 -1.03 -0.91 -30.35
C LEU A 333 -1.66 0.41 -29.90
N VAL A 334 -1.54 0.78 -28.62
CA VAL A 334 -2.08 2.05 -28.10
C VAL A 334 -1.35 3.25 -28.70
N GLU A 335 -0.02 3.20 -28.82
CA GLU A 335 0.78 4.26 -29.45
C GLU A 335 0.34 4.53 -30.90
N ILE A 336 0.17 3.47 -31.70
CA ILE A 336 -0.30 3.62 -33.08
C ILE A 336 -1.73 4.15 -33.10
N ALA A 337 -2.64 3.53 -32.34
CA ALA A 337 -4.05 3.88 -32.32
C ALA A 337 -4.27 5.36 -32.03
N THR A 338 -3.64 5.88 -30.97
CA THR A 338 -3.75 7.30 -30.56
C THR A 338 -3.20 8.30 -31.59
N CYS A 339 -2.40 7.86 -32.57
CA CYS A 339 -1.91 8.70 -33.65
C CYS A 339 -2.80 8.70 -34.91
N LEU A 340 -3.80 7.81 -35.00
CA LEU A 340 -4.64 7.68 -36.19
C LEU A 340 -5.86 8.62 -36.17
N PRO A 341 -6.26 9.17 -37.32
CA PRO A 341 -7.46 10.00 -37.41
C PRO A 341 -8.71 9.28 -36.91
N GLY A 342 -9.55 10.01 -36.17
CA GLY A 342 -10.81 9.51 -35.62
C GLY A 342 -10.68 8.69 -34.32
N CYS A 343 -9.46 8.43 -33.82
CA CYS A 343 -9.27 7.81 -32.50
C CYS A 343 -9.42 8.85 -31.39
N LEU A 344 -10.33 8.59 -30.45
CA LEU A 344 -10.53 9.43 -29.27
C LEU A 344 -9.71 8.93 -28.07
N GLY A 345 -9.47 7.62 -27.99
CA GLY A 345 -8.71 7.02 -26.90
C GLY A 345 -8.49 5.53 -27.09
N ALA A 346 -7.44 5.00 -26.47
CA ALA A 346 -7.05 3.60 -26.58
C ALA A 346 -6.44 3.10 -25.28
N ARG A 347 -6.72 1.84 -24.95
CA ARG A 347 -6.13 1.16 -23.78
C ARG A 347 -6.11 -0.34 -23.92
N LEU A 348 -5.27 -1.01 -23.14
CA LEU A 348 -5.40 -2.45 -22.94
C LEU A 348 -6.71 -2.79 -22.21
N THR A 349 -7.23 -3.99 -22.46
CA THR A 349 -8.43 -4.53 -21.81
C THR A 349 -8.20 -5.98 -21.40
N GLY A 350 -8.86 -6.41 -20.31
CA GLY A 350 -8.61 -7.70 -19.67
C GLY A 350 -7.43 -7.66 -18.70
N ALA A 351 -6.83 -8.82 -18.43
CA ALA A 351 -5.84 -9.00 -17.37
C ALA A 351 -4.47 -8.36 -17.66
N GLY A 352 -4.16 -8.03 -18.92
CA GLY A 352 -2.82 -7.64 -19.35
C GLY A 352 -1.92 -8.83 -19.71
N PHE A 353 -0.61 -8.57 -19.82
CA PHE A 353 0.43 -9.52 -20.26
C PHE A 353 0.17 -10.12 -21.65
N GLY A 354 -0.54 -9.38 -22.49
CA GLY A 354 -1.02 -9.82 -23.81
C GLY A 354 -2.52 -9.59 -23.96
N GLY A 355 -3.12 -10.24 -24.96
CA GLY A 355 -4.55 -10.11 -25.23
C GLY A 355 -4.87 -8.91 -26.12
N CYS A 356 -5.83 -8.08 -25.69
CA CYS A 356 -6.49 -7.10 -26.56
C CYS A 356 -6.30 -5.66 -26.07
N THR A 357 -6.46 -4.73 -27.01
CA THR A 357 -6.73 -3.31 -26.73
C THR A 357 -8.17 -2.98 -27.13
N VAL A 358 -8.76 -2.00 -26.45
CA VAL A 358 -10.02 -1.38 -26.83
C VAL A 358 -9.74 0.06 -27.25
N ASN A 359 -10.30 0.46 -28.39
CA ASN A 359 -10.07 1.76 -29.01
C ASN A 359 -11.43 2.44 -29.24
N LEU A 360 -11.61 3.63 -28.70
CA LEU A 360 -12.77 4.47 -28.95
C LEU A 360 -12.53 5.29 -30.21
N VAL A 361 -13.36 5.09 -31.23
CA VAL A 361 -13.17 5.64 -32.58
C VAL A 361 -14.48 6.23 -33.09
N GLU A 362 -14.41 7.36 -33.80
CA GLU A 362 -15.56 7.91 -34.51
C GLU A 362 -16.10 6.92 -35.54
N GLU A 363 -17.43 6.73 -35.57
CA GLU A 363 -18.08 5.72 -36.41
C GLU A 363 -17.70 5.84 -37.89
N GLN A 364 -17.69 7.06 -38.41
CA GLN A 364 -17.29 7.37 -39.79
C GLN A 364 -15.83 7.03 -40.13
N ALA A 365 -14.95 6.95 -39.12
CA ALA A 365 -13.52 6.63 -39.29
C ALA A 365 -13.19 5.16 -39.01
N ALA A 366 -14.10 4.39 -38.39
CA ALA A 366 -13.84 3.07 -37.84
C ALA A 366 -13.22 2.08 -38.85
N GLN A 367 -13.75 2.02 -40.07
CA GLN A 367 -13.26 1.09 -41.11
C GLN A 367 -11.83 1.43 -41.56
N ALA A 368 -11.56 2.72 -41.79
CA ALA A 368 -10.24 3.20 -42.21
C ALA A 368 -9.21 3.07 -41.08
N PHE A 369 -9.62 3.38 -39.85
CA PHE A 369 -8.82 3.20 -38.64
C PHE A 369 -8.38 1.75 -38.46
N ALA A 370 -9.32 0.79 -38.57
CA ALA A 370 -9.01 -0.64 -38.41
C ALA A 370 -7.97 -1.12 -39.43
N GLN A 371 -8.16 -0.77 -40.71
CA GLN A 371 -7.20 -1.12 -41.77
C GLN A 371 -5.81 -0.54 -41.49
N ARG A 372 -5.75 0.73 -41.07
CA ARG A 372 -4.46 1.40 -40.84
C ARG A 372 -3.75 0.89 -39.59
N LEU A 373 -4.48 0.64 -38.50
CA LEU A 373 -3.92 0.08 -37.27
C LEU A 373 -3.28 -1.29 -37.53
N ALA A 374 -3.96 -2.18 -38.28
CA ALA A 374 -3.41 -3.49 -38.64
C ALA A 374 -2.13 -3.38 -39.49
N GLN A 375 -2.11 -2.49 -40.48
CA GLN A 375 -0.95 -2.26 -41.34
C GLN A 375 0.25 -1.72 -40.55
N GLU A 376 0.04 -0.66 -39.76
CA GLU A 376 1.09 -0.04 -38.96
C GLU A 376 1.62 -0.98 -37.87
N TYR A 377 0.75 -1.76 -37.23
CA TYR A 377 1.17 -2.73 -36.22
C TYR A 377 2.04 -3.84 -36.83
N THR A 378 1.64 -4.37 -37.99
CA THR A 378 2.43 -5.37 -38.74
C THR A 378 3.78 -4.80 -39.15
N LEU A 379 3.80 -3.58 -39.67
CA LEU A 379 5.03 -2.91 -40.11
C LEU A 379 6.00 -2.66 -38.95
N ARG A 380 5.50 -2.28 -37.77
CA ARG A 380 6.35 -1.90 -36.61
C ARG A 380 6.77 -3.07 -35.73
N THR A 381 6.04 -4.19 -35.74
CA THR A 381 6.28 -5.31 -34.83
C THR A 381 6.58 -6.64 -35.52
N GLY A 382 6.28 -6.76 -36.82
CA GLY A 382 6.32 -8.04 -37.54
C GLY A 382 5.21 -9.02 -37.14
N LYS A 383 4.27 -8.60 -36.28
CA LYS A 383 3.14 -9.40 -35.80
C LYS A 383 1.83 -8.91 -36.41
N THR A 384 0.90 -9.82 -36.66
CA THR A 384 -0.46 -9.50 -37.07
C THR A 384 -1.40 -9.48 -35.86
N GLY A 385 -2.53 -8.78 -35.98
CA GLY A 385 -3.58 -8.77 -34.97
C GLY A 385 -4.95 -8.76 -35.65
N GLU A 386 -5.93 -9.41 -35.02
CA GLU A 386 -7.32 -9.37 -35.45
C GLU A 386 -8.00 -8.11 -34.89
N ILE A 387 -8.83 -7.47 -35.72
CA ILE A 387 -9.55 -6.25 -35.35
C ILE A 387 -11.03 -6.48 -35.57
N TYR A 388 -11.81 -6.23 -34.52
CA TYR A 388 -13.25 -6.35 -34.50
C TYR A 388 -13.87 -4.97 -34.32
N LEU A 389 -14.81 -4.61 -35.19
CA LEU A 389 -15.66 -3.44 -34.99
C LEU A 389 -16.85 -3.87 -34.12
N CYS A 390 -16.99 -3.25 -32.96
CA CYS A 390 -17.95 -3.65 -31.94
C CYS A 390 -18.84 -2.48 -31.52
N HIS A 391 -20.09 -2.79 -31.18
CA HIS A 391 -21.03 -1.87 -30.54
C HIS A 391 -21.49 -2.46 -29.20
N ALA A 392 -21.76 -1.59 -28.22
CA ALA A 392 -22.39 -2.02 -26.97
C ALA A 392 -23.72 -2.71 -27.29
N SER A 393 -23.91 -3.92 -26.75
CA SER A 393 -25.04 -4.80 -27.06
C SER A 393 -25.68 -5.30 -25.78
N GLU A 394 -26.90 -5.85 -25.88
CA GLU A 394 -27.57 -6.46 -24.74
C GLU A 394 -26.79 -7.67 -24.20
N GLY A 395 -26.99 -7.95 -22.91
CA GLY A 395 -26.52 -9.16 -22.27
C GLY A 395 -27.30 -10.40 -22.71
N VAL A 396 -26.87 -11.57 -22.23
CA VAL A 396 -27.52 -12.85 -22.53
C VAL A 396 -28.99 -12.83 -22.09
N HIS A 397 -29.89 -13.17 -23.01
CA HIS A 397 -31.31 -13.30 -22.73
C HIS A 397 -31.92 -14.40 -23.59
N VAL A 398 -33.08 -14.90 -23.16
CA VAL A 398 -33.89 -15.82 -23.96
C VAL A 398 -34.86 -14.97 -24.77
N GLN A 399 -34.75 -15.05 -26.10
CA GLN A 399 -35.66 -14.36 -27.00
C GLN A 399 -36.93 -15.19 -27.14
N THR A 400 -37.97 -14.86 -26.37
CA THR A 400 -39.31 -15.42 -26.56
C THR A 400 -39.97 -14.68 -27.71
N GLY A 401 -40.14 -15.38 -28.83
CA GLY A 401 -40.76 -14.85 -30.05
C GLY A 401 -42.27 -14.62 -29.94
#